data_AF-A0A662UB32-F1
#
_entry.id   AF-A0A662UB32-F1
#
_cell.length_a   1.000
_cell.length_b   1.000
_cell.length_c   1.000
_cell.angle_alpha   90.00
_cell.angle_beta   90.00
_cell.angle_gamma   90.00
#
_symmetry.space_group_name_H-M   'P 1'
#
loop_
_entity.id
_entity.type
_entity.pdbx_description
1 polymer ?
#
loop_
_entity_poly.entity_id
_entity_poly.type
_entity_poly.pdbx_seq_one_letter_code
_entity_poly.pdbx_strand_id
1 'polypeptide(L)'
;MGRKRRSLAYRTASQRVRKWNAKVKGDLYAMILEDVKPLALERFAPYQVTHEWLISLVKNIIGKYGFDHQITQEYMWYAQRLWYLTQRYRSKALQLESDAIFVYYVYRGRSETLLREIASALGIKISSWDNIYRRLGMSEEIIYKGTKRALKETLERVATDTTDVDITYDAEGKITEILKYDKVTGAKKKITLEYDAEGRLIKKIEEWIT
;
A
#
# COMPACT_ATOMS: atom_id res chain seq x y z
N MET A 1 -28.56 49.38 -3.84
CA MET A 1 -27.11 49.29 -3.55
C MET A 1 -26.74 47.85 -3.20
N GLY A 2 -26.20 47.10 -4.16
CA GLY A 2 -25.82 45.70 -3.94
C GLY A 2 -24.56 45.59 -3.07
N ARG A 3 -24.65 44.85 -1.95
CA ARG A 3 -23.48 44.53 -1.11
C ARG A 3 -22.42 43.84 -1.97
N LYS A 4 -21.25 44.48 -2.14
CA LYS A 4 -20.06 43.86 -2.73
C LYS A 4 -19.77 42.57 -1.97
N ARG A 5 -19.84 41.42 -2.66
CA ARG A 5 -19.38 40.13 -2.13
C ARG A 5 -17.93 40.32 -1.65
N ARG A 6 -17.68 40.07 -0.36
CA ARG A 6 -16.31 40.07 0.20
C ARG A 6 -15.48 39.12 -0.67
N SER A 7 -14.46 39.63 -1.36
CA SER A 7 -13.49 38.77 -2.01
C SER A 7 -12.92 37.82 -0.95
N LEU A 8 -12.79 36.54 -1.30
CA LEU A 8 -12.05 35.59 -0.50
C LEU A 8 -10.62 36.12 -0.41
N ALA A 9 -10.32 36.85 0.68
CA ALA A 9 -9.00 37.40 0.92
C ALA A 9 -8.03 36.23 1.07
N TYR A 10 -7.29 35.93 0.00
CA TYR A 10 -6.23 34.93 0.01
C TYR A 10 -5.19 35.36 1.06
N ARG A 11 -5.13 34.61 2.17
CA ARG A 11 -4.13 34.87 3.21
C ARG A 11 -2.79 34.32 2.77
N THR A 12 -1.79 35.20 2.71
CA THR A 12 -0.40 34.81 2.44
C THR A 12 0.16 33.93 3.57
N ALA A 13 1.23 33.18 3.30
CA ALA A 13 1.87 32.31 4.29
C ALA A 13 2.24 33.09 5.58
N SER A 14 2.82 34.29 5.44
CA SER A 14 3.19 35.15 6.57
C SER A 14 1.99 35.60 7.39
N GLN A 15 0.84 35.89 6.75
CA GLN A 15 -0.40 36.23 7.46
C GLN A 15 -0.98 35.03 8.21
N ARG A 16 -0.82 33.81 7.69
CA ARG A 16 -1.23 32.57 8.38
C ARG A 16 -0.36 32.32 9.62
N VAL A 17 0.96 32.47 9.51
CA VAL A 17 1.91 32.30 10.62
C VAL A 17 1.65 33.34 11.72
N ARG A 18 1.48 34.62 11.36
CA ARG A 18 1.17 35.68 12.34
C ARG A 18 -0.11 35.38 13.11
N LYS A 19 -1.15 34.90 12.41
CA LYS A 19 -2.42 34.52 13.05
C LYS A 19 -2.28 33.25 13.90
N TRP A 20 -1.42 32.31 13.52
CA TRP A 20 -1.11 31.13 14.33
C TRP A 20 -0.39 31.53 15.62
N ASN A 21 0.68 32.34 15.54
CA ASN A 21 1.39 32.86 16.72
C ASN A 21 0.45 33.58 17.70
N ALA A 22 -0.48 34.38 17.19
CA ALA A 22 -1.46 35.07 18.03
C ALA A 22 -2.42 34.12 18.77
N LYS A 23 -2.68 32.93 18.23
CA LYS A 23 -3.54 31.90 18.85
C LYS A 23 -2.82 31.02 19.87
N VAL A 24 -1.49 30.94 19.79
CA VAL A 24 -0.64 30.08 20.64
C VAL A 24 0.07 30.91 21.73
N LYS A 25 -0.46 32.09 22.06
CA LYS A 25 0.03 32.85 23.21
C LYS A 25 -0.16 32.02 24.48
N GLY A 26 0.92 31.87 25.27
CA GLY A 26 0.97 30.96 26.42
C GLY A 26 -0.18 31.13 27.40
N ASP A 27 -0.45 32.37 27.84
CA ASP A 27 -1.48 32.65 28.85
C ASP A 27 -2.89 32.29 28.36
N LEU A 28 -3.20 32.63 27.11
CA LEU A 28 -4.48 32.29 26.48
C LEU A 28 -4.62 30.79 26.30
N TYR A 29 -3.54 30.11 25.91
CA TYR A 29 -3.54 28.67 25.70
C TYR A 29 -3.73 27.91 27.02
N ALA A 30 -3.06 28.33 28.10
CA ALA A 30 -3.19 27.75 29.42
C ALA A 30 -4.62 27.89 29.97
N MET A 31 -5.21 29.09 29.88
CA MET A 31 -6.59 29.35 30.29
C MET A 31 -7.58 28.45 29.54
N ILE A 32 -7.48 28.38 28.21
CA ILE A 32 -8.35 27.51 27.41
C ILE A 32 -8.15 26.03 27.75
N LEU A 33 -6.92 25.61 28.04
CA LEU A 33 -6.61 24.22 28.35
C LEU A 33 -7.20 23.79 29.69
N GLU A 34 -7.21 24.66 30.71
CA GLU A 34 -7.88 24.41 31.98
C GLU A 34 -9.40 24.23 31.79
N ASP A 35 -10.04 25.09 31.01
CA ASP A 35 -11.48 25.03 30.74
C ASP A 35 -11.87 23.78 29.91
N VAL A 36 -11.05 23.40 28.94
CA VAL A 36 -11.37 22.31 28.00
C VAL A 36 -10.99 20.94 28.55
N LYS A 37 -10.02 20.85 29.49
CA LYS A 37 -9.58 19.59 30.09
C LYS A 37 -10.72 18.72 30.65
N PRO A 38 -11.68 19.23 31.46
CA PRO A 38 -12.78 18.41 31.96
C PRO A 38 -13.70 17.92 30.83
N LEU A 39 -14.01 18.78 29.86
CA LEU A 39 -14.82 18.43 28.68
C LEU A 39 -14.13 17.37 27.80
N ALA A 40 -12.80 17.45 27.69
CA ALA A 40 -12.00 16.49 26.95
C ALA A 40 -11.88 15.16 27.69
N LEU A 41 -11.75 15.18 29.03
CA LEU A 41 -11.62 13.98 29.87
C LEU A 41 -12.83 13.05 29.71
N GLU A 42 -14.03 13.62 29.68
CA GLU A 42 -15.29 12.88 29.48
C GLU A 42 -15.30 12.09 28.17
N ARG A 43 -14.70 12.64 27.10
CA ARG A 43 -14.58 11.97 25.79
C ARG A 43 -13.36 11.06 25.69
N PHE A 44 -12.30 11.41 26.40
CA PHE A 44 -11.02 10.70 26.35
C PHE A 44 -11.09 9.35 27.06
N ALA A 45 -11.71 9.29 28.25
CA ALA A 45 -11.75 8.06 29.03
C ALA A 45 -12.45 6.90 28.29
N PRO A 46 -13.64 7.07 27.68
CA PRO A 46 -14.26 6.01 26.88
C PRO A 46 -13.46 5.62 25.63
N TYR A 47 -12.78 6.60 25.02
CA TYR A 47 -11.92 6.36 23.86
C TYR A 47 -10.74 5.45 24.22
N GLN A 48 -10.09 5.64 25.37
CA GLN A 48 -8.97 4.80 25.80
C GLN A 48 -9.38 3.34 25.98
N VAL A 49 -10.53 3.09 26.64
CA VAL A 49 -11.08 1.73 26.80
C VAL A 49 -11.31 1.08 25.44
N THR A 50 -11.89 1.82 24.50
CA THR A 50 -12.15 1.31 23.16
C THR A 50 -10.86 1.03 22.39
N HIS A 51 -9.86 1.90 22.53
CA HIS A 51 -8.57 1.75 21.87
C HIS A 51 -7.80 0.53 22.40
N GLU A 52 -7.82 0.30 23.72
CA GLU A 52 -7.22 -0.87 24.35
C GLU A 52 -7.89 -2.18 23.89
N TRP A 53 -9.22 -2.17 23.78
CA TRP A 53 -9.98 -3.29 23.22
C TRP A 53 -9.56 -3.61 21.77
N LEU A 54 -9.42 -2.58 20.92
CA LEU A 54 -8.95 -2.74 19.54
C LEU A 54 -7.52 -3.30 19.47
N ILE A 55 -6.62 -2.82 20.33
CA ILE A 55 -5.25 -3.33 20.41
C ILE A 55 -5.25 -4.81 20.76
N SER A 56 -6.03 -5.20 21.77
CA SER A 56 -6.14 -6.58 22.23
C SER A 56 -6.72 -7.49 21.13
N LEU A 57 -7.76 -7.03 20.43
CA LEU A 57 -8.38 -7.75 19.32
C LEU A 57 -7.36 -8.03 18.20
N VAL A 58 -6.62 -7.01 17.76
CA VAL A 58 -5.65 -7.15 16.67
C VAL A 58 -4.49 -8.05 17.07
N LYS A 59 -3.96 -7.89 18.30
CA LYS A 59 -2.88 -8.75 18.82
C LYS A 59 -3.31 -10.21 18.90
N ASN A 60 -4.54 -10.49 19.32
CA ASN A 60 -5.06 -11.86 19.42
C ASN A 60 -5.21 -12.53 18.05
N ILE A 61 -5.57 -11.77 17.02
CA ILE A 61 -5.70 -12.28 15.65
C ILE A 61 -4.32 -12.54 15.04
N ILE A 62 -3.42 -11.56 15.11
CA ILE A 62 -2.05 -11.69 14.56
C ILE A 62 -1.27 -12.76 15.30
N GLY A 63 -1.43 -12.87 16.62
CA GLY A 63 -0.73 -13.86 17.45
C GLY A 63 -0.94 -15.31 17.00
N LYS A 64 -2.02 -15.61 16.27
CA LYS A 64 -2.26 -16.94 15.69
C LYS A 64 -1.36 -17.28 14.51
N TYR A 65 -0.85 -16.29 13.79
CA TYR A 65 -0.12 -16.45 12.52
C TYR A 65 1.37 -16.15 12.63
N GLY A 66 1.85 -15.81 13.83
CA GLY A 66 3.22 -15.36 14.07
C GLY A 66 3.28 -13.85 14.31
N PHE A 67 4.12 -13.44 15.27
CA PHE A 67 4.18 -12.05 15.72
C PHE A 67 5.19 -11.24 14.90
N ASP A 68 4.70 -10.26 14.14
CA ASP A 68 5.55 -9.22 13.53
C ASP A 68 5.14 -7.84 14.08
N HIS A 69 6.01 -7.25 14.90
CA HIS A 69 5.77 -5.98 15.56
C HIS A 69 5.64 -4.81 14.57
N GLN A 70 6.34 -4.82 13.43
CA GLN A 70 6.29 -3.73 12.46
C GLN A 70 4.94 -3.71 11.74
N ILE A 71 4.45 -4.89 11.35
CA ILE A 71 3.19 -5.01 10.59
C ILE A 71 1.97 -4.86 11.52
N THR A 72 2.10 -5.20 12.81
CA THR A 72 1.02 -5.09 13.81
C THR A 72 0.45 -3.68 13.90
N GLN A 73 1.29 -2.64 13.79
CA GLN A 73 0.85 -1.25 13.85
C GLN A 73 -0.10 -0.89 12.70
N GLU A 74 0.14 -1.43 11.50
CA GLU A 74 -0.69 -1.15 10.34
C GLU A 74 -2.05 -1.83 10.41
N TYR A 75 -2.09 -3.07 10.91
CA TYR A 75 -3.35 -3.76 11.19
C TYR A 75 -4.17 -3.06 12.29
N MET A 76 -3.49 -2.46 13.28
CA MET A 76 -4.15 -1.64 14.29
C MET A 76 -4.76 -0.36 13.68
N TRP A 77 -4.04 0.34 12.80
CA TRP A 77 -4.59 1.48 12.07
C TRP A 77 -5.79 1.08 11.21
N TYR A 78 -5.73 -0.08 10.55
CA TYR A 78 -6.85 -0.63 9.78
C TYR A 78 -8.07 -0.87 10.68
N ALA A 79 -7.90 -1.56 11.82
CA ALA A 79 -8.98 -1.83 12.77
C ALA A 79 -9.59 -0.54 13.33
N GLN A 80 -8.74 0.42 13.71
CA GLN A 80 -9.19 1.72 14.21
C GLN A 80 -9.99 2.49 13.15
N ARG A 81 -9.55 2.44 11.90
CA ARG A 81 -10.24 3.07 10.77
C ARG A 81 -11.61 2.44 10.53
N LEU A 82 -11.70 1.10 10.55
CA LEU A 82 -12.98 0.39 10.46
C LEU A 82 -13.91 0.75 11.61
N TRP A 83 -13.40 0.81 12.85
CA TRP A 83 -14.19 1.22 14.00
C TRP A 83 -14.74 2.65 13.84
N TYR A 84 -13.93 3.61 13.35
CA TYR A 84 -14.47 4.95 13.07
C TYR A 84 -15.59 4.93 12.03
N LEU A 85 -15.51 4.06 11.02
CA LEU A 85 -16.59 3.91 10.05
C LEU A 85 -17.86 3.37 10.70
N THR A 86 -17.77 2.40 11.62
CA THR A 86 -18.96 1.86 12.31
C THR A 86 -19.64 2.89 13.22
N GLN A 87 -18.92 3.89 13.70
CA GLN A 87 -19.52 4.99 14.47
C GLN A 87 -20.18 6.05 13.57
N ARG A 88 -19.65 6.26 12.35
CA ARG A 88 -20.09 7.35 11.47
C ARG A 88 -21.12 6.96 10.42
N TYR A 89 -21.03 5.75 9.88
CA TYR A 89 -21.83 5.30 8.74
C TYR A 89 -22.64 4.05 9.08
N ARG A 90 -23.71 3.83 8.31
CA ARG A 90 -24.60 2.67 8.44
C ARG A 90 -24.86 2.04 7.07
N SER A 91 -25.21 0.76 7.09
CA SER A 91 -25.70 -0.02 5.94
C SER A 91 -24.79 0.08 4.70
N LYS A 92 -25.32 0.55 3.56
CA LYS A 92 -24.60 0.58 2.27
C LYS A 92 -23.36 1.47 2.28
N ALA A 93 -23.42 2.60 2.98
CA ALA A 93 -22.27 3.52 3.07
C ALA A 93 -21.13 2.91 3.89
N LEU A 94 -21.46 2.23 5.00
CA LEU A 94 -20.49 1.51 5.80
C LEU A 94 -19.81 0.42 4.96
N GLN A 95 -20.58 -0.39 4.24
CA GLN A 95 -20.05 -1.44 3.38
C GLN A 95 -19.11 -0.91 2.29
N LEU A 96 -19.49 0.18 1.61
CA LEU A 96 -18.68 0.74 0.53
C LEU A 96 -17.34 1.29 1.04
N GLU A 97 -17.35 2.01 2.17
CA GLU A 97 -16.15 2.54 2.80
C GLU A 97 -15.27 1.43 3.38
N SER A 98 -15.86 0.42 4.03
CA SER A 98 -15.11 -0.72 4.56
C SER A 98 -14.43 -1.53 3.46
N ASP A 99 -15.12 -1.78 2.35
CA ASP A 99 -14.55 -2.47 1.18
C ASP A 99 -13.39 -1.66 0.56
N ALA A 100 -13.54 -0.33 0.45
CA ALA A 100 -12.49 0.54 -0.08
C ALA A 100 -11.23 0.52 0.80
N ILE A 101 -11.41 0.54 2.13
CA ILE A 101 -10.29 0.49 3.08
C ILE A 101 -9.62 -0.88 3.06
N PHE A 102 -10.39 -1.96 2.95
CA PHE A 102 -9.85 -3.30 2.75
C PHE A 102 -8.92 -3.36 1.52
N VAL A 103 -9.41 -2.88 0.37
CA VAL A 103 -8.65 -2.85 -0.88
C VAL A 103 -7.35 -2.04 -0.73
N TYR A 104 -7.42 -0.89 -0.04
CA TYR A 104 -6.23 -0.06 0.22
C TYR A 104 -5.13 -0.82 0.97
N TYR A 105 -5.48 -1.57 2.00
CA TYR A 105 -4.48 -2.32 2.78
C TYR A 105 -4.00 -3.59 2.07
N VAL A 106 -4.85 -4.24 1.27
CA VAL A 106 -4.42 -5.37 0.41
C VAL A 106 -3.35 -4.90 -0.57
N TYR A 107 -3.55 -3.77 -1.27
CA TYR A 107 -2.57 -3.24 -2.22
C TYR A 107 -1.29 -2.70 -1.57
N ARG A 108 -1.27 -2.52 -0.24
CA ARG A 108 -0.04 -2.28 0.53
C ARG A 108 0.73 -3.57 0.88
N GLY A 109 0.27 -4.73 0.42
CA GLY A 109 0.91 -6.02 0.68
C GLY A 109 0.56 -6.63 2.03
N ARG A 110 -0.62 -6.33 2.58
CA ARG A 110 -1.12 -6.94 3.82
C ARG A 110 -1.93 -8.19 3.52
N SER A 111 -1.90 -9.14 4.45
CA SER A 111 -2.57 -10.43 4.27
C SER A 111 -4.08 -10.26 4.24
N GLU A 112 -4.70 -10.73 3.15
CA GLU A 112 -6.16 -10.69 2.99
C GLU A 112 -6.88 -11.44 4.12
N THR A 113 -6.35 -12.58 4.56
CA THR A 113 -6.99 -13.40 5.60
C THR A 113 -7.07 -12.64 6.92
N LEU A 114 -5.96 -12.04 7.36
CA LEU A 114 -5.90 -11.24 8.57
C LEU A 114 -6.83 -10.02 8.50
N LEU A 115 -6.86 -9.31 7.36
CA LEU A 115 -7.73 -8.15 7.17
C LEU A 115 -9.21 -8.51 7.24
N ARG A 116 -9.61 -9.67 6.70
CA ARG A 116 -10.99 -10.17 6.78
C ARG A 116 -11.34 -10.64 8.18
N GLU A 117 -10.44 -11.31 8.90
CA GLU A 117 -10.66 -11.71 10.29
C GLU A 117 -10.84 -10.50 11.21
N ILE A 118 -10.00 -9.47 11.07
CA ILE A 118 -10.12 -8.23 11.85
C ILE A 118 -11.46 -7.55 11.58
N ALA A 119 -11.88 -7.47 10.32
CA ALA A 119 -13.17 -6.87 9.98
C ALA A 119 -14.35 -7.68 10.51
N SER A 120 -14.27 -9.02 10.43
CA SER A 120 -15.27 -9.93 10.99
C SER A 120 -15.40 -9.78 12.50
N ALA A 121 -14.28 -9.65 13.21
CA ALA A 121 -14.25 -9.41 14.66
C ALA A 121 -14.88 -8.05 15.06
N LEU A 122 -14.89 -7.07 14.15
CA LEU A 122 -15.60 -5.79 14.29
C LEU A 122 -17.06 -5.84 13.82
N GLY A 123 -17.57 -7.02 13.44
CA GLY A 123 -18.93 -7.21 12.95
C GLY A 123 -19.16 -6.79 11.49
N ILE A 124 -18.09 -6.56 10.72
CA ILE A 124 -18.15 -6.13 9.32
C ILE A 124 -17.80 -7.32 8.42
N LYS A 125 -18.78 -7.76 7.62
CA LYS A 125 -18.53 -8.73 6.56
C LYS A 125 -18.13 -7.99 5.28
N ILE A 126 -16.83 -8.00 4.97
CA ILE A 126 -16.27 -7.44 3.73
C ILE A 126 -16.84 -8.20 2.53
N SER A 127 -17.16 -7.47 1.47
CA SER A 127 -17.65 -8.06 0.22
C SER A 127 -16.63 -9.01 -0.42
N SER A 128 -17.13 -9.94 -1.25
CA SER A 128 -16.27 -10.75 -2.11
C SER A 128 -15.58 -9.89 -3.17
N TRP A 129 -14.45 -10.35 -3.69
CA TRP A 129 -13.73 -9.66 -4.77
C TRP A 129 -14.63 -9.37 -5.98
N ASP A 130 -15.49 -10.30 -6.39
CA ASP A 130 -16.43 -10.09 -7.50
C ASP A 130 -17.34 -8.89 -7.27
N ASN A 131 -17.84 -8.72 -6.05
CA ASN A 131 -18.71 -7.61 -5.68
C ASN A 131 -17.93 -6.29 -5.61
N ILE A 132 -16.68 -6.33 -5.15
CA ILE A 132 -15.78 -5.16 -5.12
C ILE A 132 -15.47 -4.71 -6.55
N TYR A 133 -15.07 -5.64 -7.43
CA TYR A 133 -14.74 -5.34 -8.83
C TYR A 133 -15.97 -4.85 -9.61
N ARG A 134 -17.14 -5.45 -9.40
CA ARG A 134 -18.39 -4.98 -9.99
C ARG A 134 -18.69 -3.52 -9.62
N ARG A 135 -18.45 -3.10 -8.38
CA ARG A 135 -18.64 -1.71 -7.94
C ARG A 135 -17.62 -0.75 -8.52
N LEU A 136 -16.39 -1.21 -8.77
CA LEU A 136 -15.34 -0.44 -9.45
C LEU A 136 -15.59 -0.30 -10.96
N GLY A 137 -16.65 -0.92 -11.49
CA GLY A 137 -16.91 -0.97 -12.93
C GLY A 137 -15.92 -1.85 -13.69
N MET A 138 -15.14 -2.68 -12.99
CA MET A 138 -14.28 -3.68 -13.60
C MET A 138 -15.14 -4.90 -13.98
N SER A 139 -15.75 -4.84 -15.16
CA SER A 139 -16.38 -6.02 -15.75
C SER A 139 -15.31 -7.05 -16.15
N GLU A 140 -15.68 -8.32 -16.20
CA GLU A 140 -14.80 -9.39 -16.72
C GLU A 140 -14.24 -9.04 -18.10
N GLU A 141 -15.01 -8.36 -18.95
CA GLU A 141 -14.53 -7.89 -20.26
C GLU A 141 -13.42 -6.84 -20.15
N ILE A 142 -13.50 -5.91 -19.19
CA ILE A 142 -12.46 -4.89 -18.99
C ILE A 142 -11.21 -5.54 -18.41
N ILE A 143 -11.38 -6.47 -17.48
CA ILE A 143 -10.28 -7.27 -16.93
C ILE A 143 -9.63 -8.08 -18.05
N TYR A 144 -10.42 -8.77 -18.87
CA TYR A 144 -9.95 -9.59 -19.99
C TYR A 144 -9.26 -8.75 -21.08
N LYS A 145 -9.80 -7.57 -21.42
CA LYS A 145 -9.14 -6.64 -22.36
C LYS A 145 -7.84 -6.11 -21.78
N GLY A 146 -7.81 -5.78 -20.49
CA GLY A 146 -6.62 -5.31 -19.79
C GLY A 146 -5.52 -6.38 -19.72
N THR A 147 -5.87 -7.61 -19.33
CA THR A 147 -4.94 -8.75 -19.27
C THR A 147 -4.48 -9.16 -20.66
N LYS A 148 -5.36 -9.20 -21.66
CA LYS A 148 -4.98 -9.48 -23.06
C LYS A 148 -4.04 -8.42 -23.61
N ARG A 149 -4.27 -7.14 -23.30
CA ARG A 149 -3.37 -6.04 -23.68
C ARG A 149 -2.03 -6.14 -22.97
N ALA A 150 -2.02 -6.35 -21.66
CA ALA A 150 -0.78 -6.53 -20.89
C ALA A 150 0.02 -7.75 -21.38
N LEU A 151 -0.67 -8.87 -21.66
CA LEU A 151 -0.08 -10.07 -22.23
C LEU A 151 0.47 -9.81 -23.63
N LYS A 152 -0.25 -9.04 -24.46
CA LYS A 152 0.22 -8.64 -25.78
C LYS A 152 1.43 -7.71 -25.69
N GLU A 153 1.46 -6.76 -24.76
CA GLU A 153 2.59 -5.85 -24.54
C GLU A 153 3.81 -6.60 -23.98
N THR A 154 3.63 -7.62 -23.12
CA THR A 154 4.73 -8.49 -22.68
C THR A 154 5.20 -9.43 -23.77
N LEU A 155 4.29 -10.03 -24.55
CA LEU A 155 4.63 -10.84 -25.73
C LEU A 155 5.30 -10.01 -26.82
N GLU A 156 4.83 -8.79 -27.06
CA GLU A 156 5.45 -7.84 -27.97
C GLU A 156 6.84 -7.47 -27.46
N ARG A 157 7.04 -7.20 -26.17
CA ARG A 157 8.38 -7.02 -25.60
C ARG A 157 9.28 -8.23 -25.85
N VAL A 158 8.80 -9.44 -25.60
CA VAL A 158 9.55 -10.69 -25.89
C VAL A 158 9.84 -10.85 -27.39
N ALA A 159 8.93 -10.41 -28.27
CA ALA A 159 9.09 -10.50 -29.71
C ALA A 159 9.98 -9.39 -30.30
N THR A 160 9.96 -8.19 -29.70
CA THR A 160 10.76 -7.02 -30.08
C THR A 160 12.10 -6.95 -29.36
N ASP A 161 12.31 -7.78 -28.34
CA ASP A 161 13.64 -8.02 -27.81
C ASP A 161 14.47 -8.62 -28.95
N THR A 162 15.27 -7.75 -29.55
CA THR A 162 16.18 -8.08 -30.62
C THR A 162 17.33 -8.93 -30.12
N THR A 163 17.37 -9.27 -28.83
CA THR A 163 18.41 -10.10 -28.22
C THR A 163 17.84 -11.41 -27.73
N ASP A 164 18.19 -12.52 -28.37
CA ASP A 164 18.03 -13.85 -27.78
C ASP A 164 19.16 -14.11 -26.80
N VAL A 165 18.87 -14.85 -25.73
CA VAL A 165 19.84 -15.19 -24.69
C VAL A 165 19.76 -16.68 -24.43
N ASP A 166 20.80 -17.40 -24.83
CA ASP A 166 21.01 -18.80 -24.47
C ASP A 166 21.90 -18.88 -23.23
N ILE A 167 21.45 -19.64 -22.23
CA ILE A 167 22.14 -19.77 -20.95
C ILE A 167 22.48 -21.25 -20.76
N THR A 168 23.77 -21.55 -20.57
CA THR A 168 24.24 -22.88 -20.23
C THR A 168 24.54 -22.97 -18.73
N TYR A 169 24.22 -24.12 -18.16
CA TYR A 169 24.37 -24.41 -16.74
C TYR A 169 25.33 -25.59 -16.55
N ASP A 170 26.11 -25.54 -15.48
CA ASP A 170 26.88 -26.65 -14.92
C ASP A 170 25.94 -27.70 -14.27
N ALA A 171 26.44 -28.91 -14.03
CA ALA A 171 25.80 -30.00 -13.29
C ALA A 171 25.32 -29.59 -11.87
N GLU A 172 25.90 -28.55 -11.26
CA GLU A 172 25.47 -27.96 -9.99
C GLU A 172 24.38 -26.86 -10.14
N GLY A 173 23.93 -26.58 -11.37
CA GLY A 173 22.91 -25.57 -11.66
C GLY A 173 23.42 -24.13 -11.69
N LYS A 174 24.75 -23.92 -11.71
CA LYS A 174 25.38 -22.59 -11.85
C LYS A 174 25.49 -22.21 -13.32
N ILE A 175 25.27 -20.94 -13.65
CA ILE A 175 25.34 -20.43 -15.03
C ILE A 175 26.80 -20.34 -15.46
N THR A 176 27.24 -21.11 -16.44
CA THR A 176 28.65 -21.08 -16.90
C THR A 176 28.84 -20.16 -18.09
N GLU A 177 27.89 -20.16 -19.03
CA GLU A 177 27.95 -19.29 -20.22
C GLU A 177 26.60 -18.65 -20.52
N ILE A 178 26.65 -17.41 -20.99
CA ILE A 178 25.52 -16.65 -21.51
C ILE A 178 25.88 -16.21 -22.92
N LEU A 179 25.20 -16.77 -23.92
CA LEU A 179 25.30 -16.38 -25.32
C LEU A 179 24.17 -15.40 -25.63
N LYS A 180 24.54 -14.14 -25.94
CA LYS A 180 23.60 -13.14 -26.41
C LYS A 180 23.68 -13.04 -27.93
N TYR A 181 22.55 -13.18 -28.60
CA TYR A 181 22.42 -13.08 -30.04
C TYR A 181 21.56 -11.86 -30.40
N ASP A 182 22.13 -10.89 -31.11
CA ASP A 182 21.36 -9.78 -31.66
C ASP A 182 20.77 -10.18 -33.03
N LYS A 183 19.45 -10.33 -33.08
CA LYS A 183 18.64 -10.67 -34.26
C LYS A 183 18.72 -9.62 -35.37
N VAL A 184 19.03 -8.36 -35.06
CA VAL A 184 19.03 -7.27 -36.05
C VAL A 184 20.40 -7.12 -36.71
N THR A 185 21.47 -7.22 -35.93
CA THR A 185 22.84 -7.06 -36.44
C THR A 185 23.53 -8.38 -36.74
N GLY A 186 22.98 -9.50 -36.29
CA GLY A 186 23.59 -10.83 -36.37
C GLY A 186 24.77 -11.01 -35.40
N ALA A 187 25.12 -9.99 -34.62
CA ALA A 187 26.26 -10.01 -33.73
C ALA A 187 26.02 -10.94 -32.54
N LYS A 188 27.02 -11.75 -32.22
CA LYS A 188 27.00 -12.66 -31.08
C LYS A 188 27.95 -12.15 -30.01
N LYS A 189 27.52 -12.18 -28.76
CA LYS A 189 28.36 -11.85 -27.61
C LYS A 189 28.31 -13.01 -26.63
N LYS A 190 29.47 -13.63 -26.39
CA LYS A 190 29.64 -14.67 -25.39
C LYS A 190 30.08 -14.05 -24.08
N ILE A 191 29.41 -14.42 -23.01
CA ILE A 191 29.75 -14.01 -21.66
C ILE A 191 30.01 -15.29 -20.86
N THR A 192 31.25 -15.50 -20.44
CA THR A 192 31.65 -16.64 -19.61
C THR A 192 31.77 -16.19 -18.16
N LEU A 193 31.19 -16.97 -17.24
CA LEU A 193 31.15 -16.69 -15.81
C LEU A 193 31.90 -17.80 -15.05
N GLU A 194 32.90 -17.42 -14.27
CA GLU A 194 33.69 -18.34 -13.44
C GLU A 194 33.36 -18.10 -11.95
N TYR A 195 33.14 -19.17 -11.21
CA TYR A 195 32.75 -19.15 -9.80
C TYR A 195 33.82 -19.82 -8.92
N ASP A 196 33.91 -19.41 -7.66
CA ASP A 196 34.74 -20.09 -6.64
C ASP A 196 34.05 -21.34 -6.10
N ALA A 197 34.78 -22.10 -5.28
CA ALA A 197 34.29 -23.30 -4.62
C ALA A 197 33.10 -23.03 -3.66
N GLU A 198 32.86 -21.77 -3.28
CA GLU A 198 31.73 -21.33 -2.46
C GLU A 198 30.52 -20.86 -3.31
N GLY A 199 30.64 -20.87 -4.64
CA GLY A 199 29.59 -20.47 -5.58
C GLY A 199 29.47 -18.96 -5.81
N ARG A 200 30.50 -18.17 -5.48
CA ARG A 200 30.55 -16.73 -5.75
C ARG A 200 31.24 -16.47 -7.07
N LEU A 201 30.75 -15.48 -7.82
CA LEU A 201 31.30 -15.10 -9.11
C LEU A 201 32.68 -14.44 -8.92
N ILE A 202 33.74 -15.05 -9.45
CA ILE A 202 35.11 -14.50 -9.40
C ILE A 202 35.40 -13.69 -10.66
N LYS A 203 34.95 -14.16 -11.82
CA LYS A 203 35.36 -13.60 -13.10
C LYS A 203 34.24 -13.61 -14.12
N LYS A 204 34.19 -12.53 -14.89
CA LYS A 204 33.26 -12.36 -16.02
C LYS A 204 34.06 -11.94 -17.23
N ILE A 205 34.05 -12.76 -18.27
CA ILE A 205 34.74 -12.51 -19.54
C ILE A 205 33.67 -12.24 -20.59
N GLU A 206 33.79 -11.14 -21.32
CA GLU A 206 32.88 -10.76 -22.40
C GLU A 206 33.63 -10.72 -23.72
N GLU A 207 33.22 -11.53 -24.68
CA GLU A 207 33.83 -11.64 -26.00
C GLU A 207 32.78 -11.49 -27.09
N TRP A 208 33.12 -10.73 -28.14
CA TRP A 208 32.31 -10.66 -29.35
C TRP A 208 32.70 -11.82 -30.27
N ILE A 209 31.73 -12.65 -30.62
CA ILE A 209 31.89 -13.71 -31.60
C ILE A 209 31.46 -13.15 -32.95
N THR A 210 32.42 -13.06 -33.87
CA THR A 210 32.18 -12.74 -35.29
C THR A 210 31.47 -13.88 -36.02
#